data_AF-A0AAV4LYF6-F1
#
_entry.id   AF-A0AAV4LYF6-F1
#
_cell.length_a   1.000
_cell.length_b   1.000
_cell.length_c   1.000
_cell.angle_alpha   90.00
_cell.angle_beta   90.00
_cell.angle_gamma   90.00
#
_symmetry.space_group_name_H-M   'P 1'
#
loop_
_entity.id
_entity.type
_entity.pdbx_description
1 polymer ?
#
loop_
_entity_poly.entity_id
_entity_poly.type
_entity_poly.pdbx_seq_one_letter_code
_entity_poly.pdbx_strand_id
1 'polypeptide(L)'
;MAVPKRAYLTAALVATLALALWSQQAEARQHRPPGAGKLLPGTPRSGVPRQHNAFFHREPKKIPVNGLAPVATESNLPARGTFGPLPEETVKKVAAVAGATAVASALGYAYVRRVLWRHLYGQYVRPDAPGIAESLGHVLYTKNDPARASLKSRTLLDMLSALFVPLLERCPWIRGLLKTNIRRIPIGEAIEEGSVTALYFHSNNVQKLLSEKGYRDFTSNLARIQEAMRASGRKFQVVYVNVDQKQVDAVDHFKDMPWYALPFDDKDRVSHLCQLYDITGIPSVVLLNADGSVINDRALYLMAHKPNNFPWRVGSPLELIPDTLVNGNNQPVPKASLEGKIVALYFGAGWTRASKEFSEKLQEFHRAVGEKTDGRFEVVYVSNDKNQAEFEKELYDHNGNWLAVPFEEADARLILQQYLKVPVMPAVVLLDPSGNVITADGRFYVEADRAANALPYASYLSKTGKQRVEDVAVNVDAFAHEPVVIVFADDVEADAQGGVESQLEEAAEQHAGHRKGRQLKFFISKATDKRSDAIRAICGVARTGQPQVVILDLLAQKVYHDPKLTVVDQGSILALVDDYYRGRLKTRSVKIPGS
;
A
#
# COMPACT_ATOMS: atom_id res chain seq x y z
N MET A 1 -53.27 35.77 -9.76
CA MET A 1 -52.67 35.11 -8.57
C MET A 1 -51.18 34.95 -8.82
N ALA A 2 -50.35 35.72 -8.12
CA ALA A 2 -48.89 35.66 -8.28
C ALA A 2 -48.34 34.47 -7.47
N VAL A 3 -47.76 33.49 -8.15
CA VAL A 3 -46.98 32.43 -7.50
C VAL A 3 -45.78 33.09 -6.83
N PRO A 4 -45.54 32.91 -5.52
CA PRO A 4 -44.46 33.61 -4.85
C PRO A 4 -43.10 33.15 -5.38
N LYS A 5 -42.22 34.09 -5.71
CA LYS A 5 -40.81 33.87 -6.13
C LYS A 5 -40.04 32.89 -5.22
N ARG A 6 -40.48 32.71 -3.97
CA ARG A 6 -39.97 31.72 -3.02
C ARG A 6 -40.18 30.27 -3.49
N ALA A 7 -41.27 29.95 -4.19
CA ALA A 7 -41.58 28.59 -4.67
C ALA A 7 -40.62 28.14 -5.80
N TYR A 8 -40.26 29.05 -6.71
CA TYR A 8 -39.26 28.79 -7.75
C TYR A 8 -37.85 28.65 -7.18
N LEU A 9 -37.52 29.44 -6.15
CA LEU A 9 -36.23 29.32 -5.45
C LEU A 9 -36.14 28.00 -4.70
N THR A 10 -37.19 27.57 -3.99
CA THR A 10 -37.22 26.25 -3.32
C THR A 10 -37.21 25.11 -4.33
N ALA A 11 -37.92 25.21 -5.46
CA ALA A 11 -37.91 24.19 -6.51
C ALA A 11 -36.54 24.09 -7.21
N ALA A 12 -35.89 25.22 -7.48
CA ALA A 12 -34.53 25.26 -8.02
C ALA A 12 -33.50 24.73 -7.02
N LEU A 13 -33.65 25.03 -5.73
CA LEU A 13 -32.81 24.51 -4.65
C LEU A 13 -32.99 22.99 -4.49
N VAL A 14 -34.23 22.49 -4.54
CA VAL A 14 -34.54 21.06 -4.46
C VAL A 14 -34.07 20.32 -5.71
N ALA A 15 -34.21 20.90 -6.90
CA ALA A 15 -33.71 20.31 -8.14
C ALA A 15 -32.17 20.28 -8.19
N THR A 16 -31.49 21.33 -7.72
CA THR A 16 -30.03 21.36 -7.62
C THR A 16 -29.51 20.43 -6.51
N LEU A 17 -30.21 20.32 -5.38
CA LEU A 17 -29.93 19.35 -4.32
C LEU A 17 -30.14 17.91 -4.79
N ALA A 18 -31.23 17.64 -5.55
CA ALA A 18 -31.48 16.34 -6.14
C ALA A 18 -30.40 15.98 -7.17
N LEU A 19 -30.01 16.91 -8.05
CA LEU A 19 -28.92 16.73 -9.00
C LEU A 19 -27.56 16.49 -8.32
N ALA A 20 -27.28 17.17 -7.20
CA ALA A 20 -26.04 17.01 -6.44
C ALA A 20 -25.99 15.68 -5.64
N LEU A 21 -27.10 15.27 -5.05
CA LEU A 21 -27.23 13.95 -4.40
C LEU A 21 -27.11 12.81 -5.43
N TRP A 22 -27.69 13.02 -6.61
CA TRP A 22 -27.64 12.06 -7.70
C TRP A 22 -26.26 11.99 -8.38
N SER A 23 -25.55 13.13 -8.49
CA SER A 23 -24.17 13.16 -8.99
C SER A 23 -23.21 12.43 -8.07
N GLN A 24 -23.37 12.50 -6.74
CA GLN A 24 -22.52 11.75 -5.80
C GLN A 24 -22.72 10.23 -5.87
N GLN A 25 -23.97 9.76 -5.92
CA GLN A 25 -24.25 8.33 -6.10
C GLN A 25 -23.80 7.80 -7.47
N ALA A 26 -23.74 8.68 -8.49
CA ALA A 26 -23.25 8.34 -9.82
C ALA A 26 -21.72 8.42 -9.94
N GLU A 27 -21.06 9.39 -9.28
CA GLU A 27 -19.59 9.53 -9.19
C GLU A 27 -18.96 8.27 -8.56
N ALA A 28 -19.48 7.85 -7.40
CA ALA A 28 -19.03 6.62 -6.72
C ALA A 28 -19.18 5.34 -7.56
N ARG A 29 -20.04 5.35 -8.60
CA ARG A 29 -20.29 4.19 -9.49
C ARG A 29 -19.57 4.28 -10.84
N GLN A 30 -19.09 5.46 -11.24
CA GLN A 30 -18.43 5.69 -12.53
C GLN A 30 -16.92 5.42 -12.52
N HIS A 31 -16.30 5.37 -11.35
CA HIS A 31 -14.88 5.03 -11.20
C HIS A 31 -14.56 3.55 -11.42
N ARG A 32 -15.55 2.70 -11.71
CA ARG A 32 -15.33 1.33 -12.20
C ARG A 32 -14.93 1.32 -13.68
N PRO A 33 -13.80 0.70 -14.07
CA PRO A 33 -13.46 0.53 -15.48
C PRO A 33 -14.53 -0.32 -16.19
N PRO A 34 -14.83 -0.04 -17.47
CA PRO A 34 -15.75 -0.84 -18.26
C PRO A 34 -15.12 -2.23 -18.50
N GLY A 35 -15.58 -3.24 -17.75
CA GLY A 35 -15.06 -4.61 -17.82
C GLY A 35 -15.23 -5.45 -16.53
N ALA A 36 -15.49 -4.82 -15.38
CA ALA A 36 -15.77 -5.55 -14.14
C ALA A 36 -17.19 -6.13 -14.14
N GLY A 37 -17.32 -7.38 -14.60
CA GLY A 37 -18.54 -8.17 -14.47
C GLY A 37 -18.97 -8.33 -13.00
N LYS A 38 -20.29 -8.47 -12.78
CA LYS A 38 -20.85 -8.81 -11.47
C LYS A 38 -20.32 -10.17 -11.01
N LEU A 39 -19.32 -10.17 -10.15
CA LEU A 39 -19.05 -11.23 -9.21
C LEU A 39 -18.94 -10.57 -7.84
N LEU A 40 -20.05 -10.57 -7.10
CA LEU A 40 -20.02 -10.37 -5.66
C LEU A 40 -19.74 -11.75 -5.05
N PRO A 41 -18.57 -12.03 -4.47
CA PRO A 41 -18.55 -12.87 -3.28
C PRO A 41 -19.22 -12.07 -2.16
N GLY A 42 -20.10 -12.72 -1.39
CA GLY A 42 -20.69 -12.13 -0.20
C GLY A 42 -19.61 -11.50 0.68
N THR A 43 -19.92 -10.34 1.25
CA THR A 43 -19.09 -9.65 2.23
C THR A 43 -18.53 -10.64 3.26
N PRO A 44 -17.21 -10.87 3.34
CA PRO A 44 -16.64 -11.39 4.58
C PRO A 44 -16.81 -10.26 5.60
N ARG A 45 -17.47 -10.56 6.72
CA ARG A 45 -17.40 -9.70 7.89
C ARG A 45 -15.93 -9.47 8.20
N SER A 46 -15.46 -8.23 8.11
CA SER A 46 -14.08 -7.85 8.41
C SER A 46 -13.81 -8.00 9.91
N GLY A 47 -13.42 -9.20 10.32
CA GLY A 47 -12.59 -9.39 11.49
C GLY A 47 -11.16 -8.98 11.13
N VAL A 48 -10.77 -7.78 11.54
CA VAL A 48 -9.37 -7.36 11.55
C VAL A 48 -8.60 -8.31 12.47
N PRO A 49 -7.42 -8.83 12.09
CA PRO A 49 -6.58 -9.59 13.02
C PRO A 49 -6.05 -8.61 14.09
N ARG A 50 -6.59 -8.70 15.30
CA ARG A 50 -5.93 -8.17 16.50
C ARG A 50 -4.95 -9.22 16.97
N GLN A 51 -3.65 -8.99 16.79
CA GLN A 51 -2.65 -9.73 17.56
C GLN A 51 -2.51 -9.14 18.98
N HIS A 52 -2.19 -10.05 19.89
CA HIS A 52 -2.57 -10.06 21.30
C HIS A 52 -1.77 -9.13 22.22
N ASN A 53 -2.44 -8.66 23.29
CA ASN A 53 -1.83 -8.64 24.62
C ASN A 53 -2.86 -9.04 25.70
N ALA A 54 -2.48 -10.12 26.39
CA ALA A 54 -2.78 -10.63 27.72
C ALA A 54 -3.80 -9.95 28.68
N PHE A 55 -4.58 -10.84 29.32
CA PHE A 55 -5.11 -10.82 30.69
C PHE A 55 -6.06 -9.69 31.14
N PHE A 56 -7.38 -9.97 31.10
CA PHE A 56 -8.26 -10.02 32.28
C PHE A 56 -9.47 -10.89 31.93
N HIS A 57 -9.63 -12.03 32.62
CA HIS A 57 -10.86 -12.81 32.58
C HIS A 57 -11.99 -12.02 33.26
N ARG A 58 -13.06 -11.75 32.51
CA ARG A 58 -14.38 -11.48 33.07
C ARG A 58 -15.38 -12.38 32.36
N GLU A 59 -15.96 -13.30 33.11
CA GLU A 59 -17.04 -14.16 32.64
C GLU A 59 -18.25 -13.35 32.18
N PRO A 60 -18.96 -13.77 31.12
CA PRO A 60 -20.19 -13.13 30.71
C PRO A 60 -21.31 -13.42 31.73
N LYS A 61 -21.80 -12.37 32.39
CA LYS A 61 -23.03 -12.41 33.20
C LYS A 61 -24.20 -12.94 32.35
N LYS A 62 -24.78 -14.07 32.76
CA LYS A 62 -26.08 -14.57 32.29
C LYS A 62 -27.16 -13.53 32.61
N ILE A 63 -27.90 -13.11 31.60
CA ILE A 63 -29.14 -12.33 31.76
C ILE A 63 -30.26 -13.36 32.06
N PRO A 64 -31.02 -13.22 33.15
CA PRO A 64 -32.10 -14.14 33.46
C PRO A 64 -33.29 -13.89 32.52
N VAL A 65 -33.77 -14.97 31.90
CA VAL A 65 -35.09 -15.01 31.26
C VAL A 65 -36.11 -15.18 32.37
N ASN A 66 -36.90 -14.14 32.64
CA ASN A 66 -38.26 -14.25 33.20
C ASN A 66 -38.92 -12.86 33.23
N GLY A 67 -40.08 -12.74 32.58
CA GLY A 67 -40.90 -11.54 32.63
C GLY A 67 -41.97 -11.48 31.52
N LEU A 68 -43.10 -12.13 31.79
CA LEU A 68 -44.46 -11.97 31.25
C LEU A 68 -44.67 -11.07 30.02
N ALA A 69 -45.27 -11.66 28.98
CA ALA A 69 -45.78 -10.97 27.79
C ALA A 69 -46.88 -9.95 28.14
N PRO A 70 -46.85 -8.72 27.60
CA PRO A 70 -47.97 -7.80 27.69
C PRO A 70 -49.05 -8.21 26.68
N VAL A 71 -50.28 -8.24 27.19
CA VAL A 71 -51.54 -8.45 26.48
C VAL A 71 -51.63 -7.54 25.25
N ALA A 72 -51.84 -8.13 24.08
CA ALA A 72 -52.10 -7.41 22.85
C ALA A 72 -53.52 -6.82 22.88
N THR A 73 -53.62 -5.50 22.85
CA THR A 73 -54.87 -4.80 22.51
C THR A 73 -55.17 -4.99 21.03
N GLU A 74 -56.36 -5.51 20.73
CA GLU A 74 -56.89 -5.70 19.39
C GLU A 74 -56.91 -4.37 18.63
N SER A 75 -56.12 -4.28 17.56
CA SER A 75 -56.31 -3.27 16.53
C SER A 75 -57.20 -3.86 15.44
N ASN A 76 -58.39 -3.29 15.30
CA ASN A 76 -59.32 -3.56 14.20
C ASN A 76 -58.64 -3.31 12.85
N LEU A 77 -58.18 -4.38 12.19
CA LEU A 77 -57.84 -4.37 10.77
C LEU A 77 -59.04 -4.92 9.99
N PRO A 78 -59.51 -4.23 8.94
CA PRO A 78 -60.61 -4.72 8.13
C PRO A 78 -60.20 -6.01 7.39
N ALA A 79 -61.14 -6.94 7.29
CA ALA A 79 -60.97 -8.24 6.68
C ALA A 79 -60.29 -8.17 5.30
N ARG A 80 -59.28 -9.00 5.09
CA ARG A 80 -58.62 -9.22 3.79
C ARG A 80 -59.66 -9.59 2.73
N GLY A 81 -59.97 -8.65 1.84
CA GLY A 81 -60.54 -8.96 0.54
C GLY A 81 -59.51 -9.78 -0.25
N THR A 82 -59.86 -11.02 -0.54
CA THR A 82 -59.12 -11.89 -1.44
C THR A 82 -59.15 -11.27 -2.84
N PHE A 83 -58.01 -10.76 -3.31
CA PHE A 83 -57.84 -10.42 -4.73
C PHE A 83 -57.94 -11.73 -5.53
N GLY A 84 -58.99 -11.89 -6.33
CA GLY A 84 -59.07 -12.95 -7.32
C GLY A 84 -57.93 -12.86 -8.36
N PRO A 85 -57.59 -13.95 -9.06
CA PRO A 85 -56.52 -13.93 -10.05
C PRO A 85 -56.81 -12.86 -11.12
N LEU A 86 -55.86 -11.96 -11.31
CA LEU A 86 -55.95 -10.91 -12.33
C LEU A 86 -56.13 -11.57 -13.71
N PRO A 87 -57.02 -11.06 -14.58
CA PRO A 87 -57.15 -11.56 -15.95
C PRO A 87 -55.78 -11.56 -16.64
N GLU A 88 -55.48 -12.61 -17.40
CA GLU A 88 -54.16 -12.82 -18.04
C GLU A 88 -53.73 -11.61 -18.89
N GLU A 89 -54.69 -10.91 -19.48
CA GLU A 89 -54.48 -9.69 -20.27
C GLU A 89 -54.05 -8.48 -19.41
N THR A 90 -54.57 -8.36 -18.18
CA THR A 90 -54.19 -7.32 -17.22
C THR A 90 -52.79 -7.57 -16.67
N VAL A 91 -52.45 -8.84 -16.41
CA VAL A 91 -51.08 -9.23 -16.00
C VAL A 91 -50.07 -8.92 -17.11
N LYS A 92 -50.40 -9.23 -18.38
CA LYS A 92 -49.56 -8.88 -19.54
C LYS A 92 -49.37 -7.37 -19.71
N LYS A 93 -50.43 -6.57 -19.53
CA LYS A 93 -50.36 -5.10 -19.60
C LYS A 93 -49.54 -4.50 -18.46
N VAL A 94 -49.72 -4.98 -17.22
CA VAL A 94 -48.92 -4.54 -16.06
C VAL A 94 -47.46 -4.95 -16.19
N ALA A 95 -47.17 -6.17 -16.67
CA ALA A 95 -45.81 -6.63 -16.94
C ALA A 95 -45.14 -5.82 -18.07
N ALA A 96 -45.89 -5.47 -19.12
CA ALA A 96 -45.39 -4.63 -20.21
C ALA A 96 -45.09 -3.20 -19.74
N VAL A 97 -45.96 -2.60 -18.92
CA VAL A 97 -45.72 -1.25 -18.34
C VAL A 97 -44.55 -1.27 -17.35
N ALA A 98 -44.46 -2.30 -16.49
CA ALA A 98 -43.33 -2.47 -15.59
C ALA A 98 -42.01 -2.69 -16.35
N GLY A 99 -42.04 -3.50 -17.41
CA GLY A 99 -40.91 -3.72 -18.31
C GLY A 99 -40.48 -2.45 -19.03
N ALA A 100 -41.43 -1.71 -19.61
CA ALA A 100 -41.17 -0.43 -20.28
C ALA A 100 -40.61 0.63 -19.31
N THR A 101 -41.13 0.70 -18.08
CA THR A 101 -40.65 1.61 -17.04
C THR A 101 -39.24 1.24 -16.58
N ALA A 102 -38.94 -0.05 -16.42
CA ALA A 102 -37.62 -0.54 -16.08
C ALA A 102 -36.59 -0.23 -17.19
N VAL A 103 -36.97 -0.44 -18.45
CA VAL A 103 -36.12 -0.12 -19.61
C VAL A 103 -35.90 1.39 -19.73
N ALA A 104 -36.94 2.22 -19.61
CA ALA A 104 -36.81 3.67 -19.64
C ALA A 104 -35.94 4.19 -18.49
N SER A 105 -36.07 3.63 -17.29
CA SER A 105 -35.23 3.96 -16.14
C SER A 105 -33.78 3.54 -16.36
N ALA A 106 -33.53 2.37 -16.94
CA ALA A 106 -32.19 1.88 -17.27
C ALA A 106 -31.53 2.73 -18.38
N LEU A 107 -32.28 3.12 -19.41
CA LEU A 107 -31.80 3.99 -20.49
C LEU A 107 -31.54 5.41 -19.98
N GLY A 108 -32.44 5.97 -19.16
CA GLY A 108 -32.25 7.27 -18.50
C GLY A 108 -31.02 7.25 -17.58
N TYR A 109 -30.83 6.18 -16.81
CA TYR A 109 -29.64 5.98 -15.98
C TYR A 109 -28.36 5.88 -16.84
N ALA A 110 -28.39 5.09 -17.93
CA ALA A 110 -27.25 4.95 -18.84
C ALA A 110 -26.89 6.29 -19.51
N TYR A 111 -27.90 7.06 -19.92
CA TYR A 111 -27.72 8.38 -20.52
C TYR A 111 -27.09 9.36 -19.52
N VAL A 112 -27.65 9.48 -18.31
CA VAL A 112 -27.09 10.38 -17.29
C VAL A 112 -25.69 9.94 -16.88
N ARG A 113 -25.47 8.64 -16.72
CA ARG A 113 -24.13 8.09 -16.47
C ARG A 113 -23.15 8.49 -17.57
N ARG A 114 -23.56 8.45 -18.84
CA ARG A 114 -22.73 8.85 -19.98
C ARG A 114 -22.42 10.34 -20.00
N VAL A 115 -23.41 11.19 -19.70
CA VAL A 115 -23.24 12.65 -19.63
C VAL A 115 -22.32 13.04 -18.47
N LEU A 116 -22.58 12.49 -17.27
CA LEU A 116 -21.74 12.69 -16.09
C LEU A 116 -20.32 12.19 -16.34
N TRP A 117 -20.16 11.00 -16.93
CA TRP A 117 -18.83 10.49 -17.26
C TRP A 117 -18.10 11.45 -18.20
N ARG A 118 -18.76 11.93 -19.25
CA ARG A 118 -18.16 12.88 -20.21
C ARG A 118 -17.71 14.18 -19.53
N HIS A 119 -18.52 14.75 -18.63
CA HIS A 119 -18.19 16.01 -17.95
C HIS A 119 -17.24 15.84 -16.76
N LEU A 120 -17.28 14.73 -16.05
CA LEU A 120 -16.46 14.55 -14.84
C LEU A 120 -15.14 13.87 -15.13
N TYR A 121 -15.06 13.09 -16.22
CA TYR A 121 -13.91 12.25 -16.52
C TYR A 121 -13.48 12.32 -17.99
N GLY A 122 -14.39 12.05 -18.93
CA GLY A 122 -14.10 11.88 -20.35
C GLY A 122 -13.40 13.08 -21.00
N GLN A 123 -13.70 14.32 -20.59
CA GLN A 123 -13.01 15.52 -21.08
C GLN A 123 -11.56 15.67 -20.58
N TYR A 124 -11.20 14.97 -19.51
CA TYR A 124 -9.87 15.01 -18.89
C TYR A 124 -8.99 13.83 -19.29
N VAL A 125 -9.56 12.79 -19.89
CA VAL A 125 -8.78 11.68 -20.46
C VAL A 125 -8.08 12.18 -21.70
N ARG A 126 -6.75 12.11 -21.68
CA ARG A 126 -5.93 12.41 -22.85
C ARG A 126 -5.10 11.18 -23.23
N PRO A 127 -4.90 10.94 -24.54
CA PRO A 127 -4.11 9.81 -25.02
C PRO A 127 -2.61 9.96 -24.73
N ASP A 128 -2.13 11.20 -24.51
CA ASP A 128 -0.75 11.56 -24.16
C ASP A 128 -0.51 11.60 -22.64
N ALA A 129 -1.41 11.00 -21.83
CA ALA A 129 -1.25 11.00 -20.39
C ALA A 129 -0.01 10.18 -19.97
N PRO A 130 0.76 10.65 -18.96
CA PRO A 130 1.93 9.95 -18.47
C PRO A 130 1.55 8.58 -17.89
N GLY A 131 2.46 7.60 -17.93
CA GLY A 131 2.19 6.21 -17.51
C GLY A 131 1.66 6.08 -16.08
N ILE A 132 2.00 7.01 -15.18
CA ILE A 132 1.43 7.11 -13.83
C ILE A 132 -0.10 7.24 -13.79
N ALA A 133 -0.72 7.71 -14.88
CA ALA A 133 -2.17 7.80 -15.05
C ALA A 133 -2.86 6.43 -15.03
N GLU A 134 -2.16 5.34 -15.35
CA GLU A 134 -2.71 4.00 -15.24
C GLU A 134 -3.08 3.66 -13.78
N SER A 135 -2.25 4.08 -12.84
CA SER A 135 -2.47 3.84 -11.40
C SER A 135 -3.33 4.94 -10.76
N LEU A 136 -3.07 6.20 -11.08
CA LEU A 136 -3.73 7.34 -10.42
C LEU A 136 -5.04 7.77 -11.10
N GLY A 137 -5.33 7.28 -12.29
CA GLY A 137 -6.39 7.77 -13.17
C GLY A 137 -6.07 9.13 -13.80
N HIS A 138 -6.94 9.58 -14.71
CA HIS A 138 -6.67 10.75 -15.56
C HIS A 138 -7.05 12.11 -14.95
N VAL A 139 -7.63 12.12 -13.74
CA VAL A 139 -8.18 13.33 -13.12
C VAL A 139 -7.54 13.57 -11.76
N LEU A 140 -7.00 14.77 -11.58
CA LEU A 140 -6.56 15.29 -10.28
C LEU A 140 -7.38 16.51 -9.87
N TYR A 141 -7.39 16.79 -8.58
CA TYR A 141 -7.90 18.01 -7.98
C TYR A 141 -6.76 19.01 -7.75
N THR A 142 -7.03 20.27 -8.06
CA THR A 142 -6.18 21.41 -7.72
C THR A 142 -7.05 22.53 -7.18
N LYS A 143 -6.44 23.46 -6.43
CA LYS A 143 -7.13 24.66 -5.99
C LYS A 143 -7.21 25.69 -7.11
N ASN A 144 -8.18 26.61 -7.04
CA ASN A 144 -8.20 27.78 -7.91
C ASN A 144 -7.13 28.77 -7.43
N ASP A 145 -5.89 28.53 -7.83
CA ASP A 145 -4.82 29.49 -7.67
C ASP A 145 -4.88 30.47 -8.87
N PRO A 146 -5.16 31.78 -8.65
CA PRO A 146 -5.15 32.75 -9.73
C PRO A 146 -3.78 32.84 -10.43
N ALA A 147 -2.68 32.43 -9.78
CA ALA A 147 -1.34 32.40 -10.38
C ALA A 147 -1.09 31.19 -11.30
N ARG A 148 -1.84 30.09 -11.15
CA ARG A 148 -1.73 28.87 -12.00
C ARG A 148 -2.91 28.70 -12.97
N ALA A 149 -3.81 29.67 -13.06
CA ALA A 149 -4.90 29.65 -14.02
C ALA A 149 -4.43 30.33 -15.32
N SER A 150 -4.15 29.54 -16.36
CA SER A 150 -4.08 30.10 -17.71
C SER A 150 -5.40 30.82 -18.01
N LEU A 151 -5.30 32.07 -18.47
CA LEU A 151 -6.41 32.96 -18.81
C LEU A 151 -7.52 32.26 -19.59
N LYS A 152 -8.56 31.79 -18.91
CA LYS A 152 -9.88 31.54 -19.51
C LYS A 152 -10.93 32.19 -18.63
N SER A 153 -11.82 32.94 -19.29
CA SER A 153 -12.82 33.84 -18.71
C SER A 153 -13.71 33.15 -17.69
N ARG A 154 -13.83 33.75 -16.50
CA ARG A 154 -14.80 33.34 -15.47
C ARG A 154 -16.21 33.36 -16.05
N THR A 155 -16.95 32.28 -15.87
CA THR A 155 -18.33 32.18 -16.38
C THR A 155 -19.32 32.85 -15.39
N LEU A 156 -20.51 33.24 -15.86
CA LEU A 156 -21.57 33.81 -15.02
C LEU A 156 -21.96 32.89 -13.83
N LEU A 157 -21.77 31.58 -13.98
CA LEU A 157 -22.01 30.56 -12.96
C LEU A 157 -20.97 30.61 -11.82
N ASP A 158 -19.70 30.94 -12.15
CA ASP A 158 -18.64 31.18 -11.15
C ASP A 158 -18.94 32.43 -10.32
N MET A 159 -19.50 33.46 -10.95
CA MET A 159 -19.85 34.72 -10.28
C MET A 159 -21.05 34.57 -9.35
N LEU A 160 -22.07 33.79 -9.76
CA LEU A 160 -23.24 33.46 -8.93
C LEU A 160 -22.89 32.52 -7.77
N SER A 161 -21.99 31.55 -7.96
CA SER A 161 -21.56 30.67 -6.88
C SER A 161 -20.84 31.43 -5.77
N ALA A 162 -19.96 32.37 -6.10
CA ALA A 162 -19.21 33.18 -5.12
C ALA A 162 -20.11 33.97 -4.13
N LEU A 163 -21.33 34.34 -4.52
CA LEU A 163 -22.29 35.09 -3.69
C LEU A 163 -23.00 34.23 -2.63
N PHE A 164 -23.23 32.94 -2.92
CA PHE A 164 -23.97 32.02 -2.02
C PHE A 164 -23.06 31.09 -1.21
N VAL A 165 -21.82 30.91 -1.66
CA VAL A 165 -20.81 30.04 -1.02
C VAL A 165 -20.57 30.35 0.46
N PRO A 166 -20.39 31.62 0.91
CA PRO A 166 -20.14 31.93 2.32
C PRO A 166 -21.32 31.57 3.25
N LEU A 167 -22.55 31.59 2.71
CA LEU A 167 -23.77 31.27 3.44
C LEU A 167 -23.96 29.75 3.58
N LEU A 168 -23.54 28.99 2.57
CA LEU A 168 -23.66 27.53 2.50
C LEU A 168 -22.51 26.80 3.22
N GLU A 169 -21.32 27.41 3.33
CA GLU A 169 -20.17 26.88 4.09
C GLU A 169 -20.40 26.76 5.61
N ARG A 170 -21.43 27.43 6.15
CA ARG A 170 -21.86 27.32 7.56
C ARG A 170 -22.66 26.05 7.86
N CYS A 171 -23.11 25.31 6.84
CA CYS A 171 -23.88 24.09 6.98
C CYS A 171 -22.99 22.85 6.71
N PRO A 172 -22.69 22.01 7.72
CA PRO A 172 -21.77 20.87 7.57
C PRO A 172 -22.16 19.87 6.46
N TRP A 173 -23.45 19.68 6.22
CA TRP A 173 -23.96 18.77 5.20
C TRP A 173 -23.87 19.34 3.77
N ILE A 174 -23.91 20.67 3.61
CA ILE A 174 -23.79 21.36 2.29
C ILE A 174 -22.32 21.59 1.93
N ARG A 175 -21.46 21.81 2.93
CA ARG A 175 -20.03 22.05 2.74
C ARG A 175 -19.29 20.88 2.07
N GLY A 176 -19.71 19.64 2.32
CA GLY A 176 -19.19 18.48 1.59
C GLY A 176 -19.65 18.39 0.13
N LEU A 177 -20.79 19.00 -0.20
CA LEU A 177 -21.38 19.03 -1.54
C LEU A 177 -20.78 20.15 -2.41
N LEU A 178 -20.48 21.30 -1.81
CA LEU A 178 -19.85 22.42 -2.49
C LEU A 178 -18.33 22.31 -2.34
N LYS A 179 -17.65 21.74 -3.33
CA LYS A 179 -16.19 21.76 -3.47
C LYS A 179 -15.71 23.17 -3.84
N THR A 180 -16.04 24.17 -3.02
CA THR A 180 -15.69 25.56 -3.25
C THR A 180 -14.18 25.64 -3.34
N ASN A 181 -13.67 26.29 -4.38
CA ASN A 181 -12.23 26.45 -4.63
C ASN A 181 -11.44 25.21 -5.08
N ILE A 182 -12.08 24.09 -5.45
CA ILE A 182 -11.41 22.90 -6.02
C ILE A 182 -11.87 22.67 -7.46
N ARG A 183 -10.92 22.56 -8.41
CA ARG A 183 -11.19 22.22 -9.81
C ARG A 183 -10.50 20.92 -10.21
N ARG A 184 -11.05 20.28 -11.26
CA ARG A 184 -10.47 19.09 -11.90
C ARG A 184 -9.49 19.51 -12.99
N ILE A 185 -8.39 18.77 -13.11
CA ILE A 185 -7.42 18.93 -14.19
C ILE A 185 -7.02 17.56 -14.75
N PRO A 186 -6.66 17.48 -16.04
CA PRO A 186 -6.00 16.31 -16.61
C PRO A 186 -4.67 16.05 -15.91
N ILE A 187 -4.37 14.80 -15.62
CA ILE A 187 -3.10 14.43 -14.97
C ILE A 187 -1.85 14.85 -15.77
N GLY A 188 -1.93 14.84 -17.12
CA GLY A 188 -0.83 15.29 -17.98
C GLY A 188 -0.53 16.79 -17.91
N GLU A 189 -1.43 17.61 -17.37
CA GLU A 189 -1.12 19.02 -17.06
C GLU A 189 -0.41 19.19 -15.72
N ALA A 190 -0.55 18.20 -14.83
CA ALA A 190 -0.01 18.24 -13.47
C ALA A 190 1.35 17.54 -13.34
N ILE A 191 1.58 16.52 -14.16
CA ILE A 191 2.72 15.62 -14.11
C ILE A 191 3.40 15.61 -15.46
N GLU A 192 4.57 16.23 -15.52
CA GLU A 192 5.41 16.27 -16.72
C GLU A 192 6.24 14.99 -16.87
N GLU A 193 6.69 14.68 -18.09
CA GLU A 193 7.69 13.63 -18.29
C GLU A 193 8.99 13.92 -17.52
N GLY A 194 9.61 12.84 -17.01
CA GLY A 194 10.85 12.91 -16.21
C GLY A 194 10.67 13.52 -14.81
N SER A 195 9.44 13.81 -14.39
CA SER A 195 9.18 14.34 -13.04
C SER A 195 9.04 13.24 -11.99
N VAL A 196 9.29 13.62 -10.73
CA VAL A 196 9.10 12.76 -9.55
C VAL A 196 7.81 13.17 -8.84
N THR A 197 6.91 12.20 -8.64
CA THR A 197 5.64 12.39 -7.94
C THR A 197 5.68 11.75 -6.56
N ALA A 198 5.45 12.52 -5.50
CA ALA A 198 5.19 12.01 -4.16
C ALA A 198 3.69 11.78 -3.96
N LEU A 199 3.27 10.52 -3.83
CA LEU A 199 1.93 10.18 -3.34
C LEU A 199 1.92 10.30 -1.82
N TYR A 200 1.21 11.30 -1.31
CA TYR A 200 1.12 11.58 0.11
C TYR A 200 -0.16 11.01 0.70
N PHE A 201 -0.06 9.83 1.31
CA PHE A 201 -1.16 9.16 2.00
C PHE A 201 -1.32 9.75 3.39
N HIS A 202 -2.42 10.47 3.62
CA HIS A 202 -2.66 11.08 4.93
C HIS A 202 -4.15 11.28 5.21
N SER A 203 -4.46 11.69 6.43
CA SER A 203 -5.82 11.98 6.88
C SER A 203 -5.85 13.15 7.87
N ASN A 204 -6.95 13.90 7.88
CA ASN A 204 -7.16 15.03 8.78
C ASN A 204 -7.16 14.59 10.25
N ASN A 205 -7.77 13.45 10.52
CA ASN A 205 -7.88 12.92 11.88
C ASN A 205 -6.50 12.56 12.45
N VAL A 206 -5.64 11.95 11.64
CA VAL A 206 -4.26 11.67 12.05
C VAL A 206 -3.44 12.95 12.15
N GLN A 207 -3.61 13.93 11.26
CA GLN A 207 -2.94 15.24 11.39
C GLN A 207 -3.26 15.89 12.74
N LYS A 208 -4.54 15.96 13.13
CA LYS A 208 -4.97 16.52 14.41
C LYS A 208 -4.37 15.77 15.60
N LEU A 209 -4.44 14.43 15.57
CA LEU A 209 -3.85 13.59 16.62
C LEU A 209 -2.34 13.83 16.76
N LEU A 210 -1.63 13.93 15.63
CA LEU A 210 -0.19 14.17 15.63
C LEU A 210 0.15 15.53 16.22
N SER A 211 -0.58 16.58 15.80
CA SER A 211 -0.41 17.94 16.34
C SER A 211 -0.73 18.02 17.84
N GLU A 212 -1.81 17.39 18.31
CA GLU A 212 -2.20 17.35 19.72
C GLU A 212 -1.14 16.66 20.60
N LYS A 213 -0.45 15.67 20.06
CA LYS A 213 0.64 14.94 20.73
C LYS A 213 2.00 15.61 20.56
N GLY A 214 2.08 16.76 19.88
CA GLY A 214 3.33 17.47 19.63
C GLY A 214 4.29 16.74 18.69
N TYR A 215 3.79 15.81 17.86
CA TYR A 215 4.60 15.19 16.81
C TYR A 215 4.91 16.20 15.70
N ARG A 216 5.97 15.93 14.94
CA ARG A 216 6.40 16.76 13.81
C ARG A 216 5.28 16.92 12.79
N ASP A 217 5.15 18.13 12.25
CA ASP A 217 4.24 18.39 11.15
C ASP A 217 4.85 17.97 9.80
N PHE A 218 4.49 16.76 9.37
CA PHE A 218 4.93 16.20 8.10
C PHE A 218 4.43 16.99 6.90
N THR A 219 3.24 17.61 6.98
CA THR A 219 2.64 18.36 5.88
C THR A 219 3.47 19.62 5.59
N SER A 220 3.80 20.40 6.63
CA SER A 220 4.63 21.60 6.51
C SER A 220 6.06 21.27 6.04
N ASN A 221 6.65 20.17 6.52
CA ASN A 221 7.96 19.73 6.07
C ASN A 221 7.96 19.38 4.57
N LEU A 222 6.96 18.63 4.11
CA LEU A 222 6.83 18.26 2.69
C LEU A 222 6.59 19.48 1.79
N ALA A 223 5.83 20.48 2.28
CA ALA A 223 5.62 21.73 1.54
C ALA A 223 6.93 22.50 1.34
N ARG A 224 7.76 22.60 2.40
CA ARG A 224 9.10 23.19 2.32
C ARG A 224 10.01 22.44 1.34
N ILE A 225 9.97 21.11 1.34
CA ILE A 225 10.73 20.29 0.38
C ILE A 225 10.27 20.59 -1.05
N GLN A 226 8.96 20.65 -1.29
CA GLN A 226 8.44 20.95 -2.63
C GLN A 226 8.87 22.33 -3.12
N GLU A 227 8.86 23.34 -2.25
CA GLU A 227 9.35 24.68 -2.56
C GLU A 227 10.85 24.69 -2.89
N ALA A 228 11.67 24.00 -2.10
CA ALA A 228 13.11 23.87 -2.36
C ALA A 228 13.41 23.15 -3.68
N MET A 229 12.64 22.10 -4.02
CA MET A 229 12.78 21.41 -5.31
C MET A 229 12.40 22.33 -6.47
N ARG A 230 11.30 23.10 -6.33
CA ARG A 230 10.90 24.09 -7.33
C ARG A 230 11.98 25.17 -7.52
N ALA A 231 12.52 25.70 -6.43
CA ALA A 231 13.56 26.73 -6.46
C ALA A 231 14.87 26.24 -7.11
N SER A 232 15.18 24.95 -6.97
CA SER A 232 16.35 24.32 -7.61
C SER A 232 16.09 23.82 -9.04
N GLY A 233 14.91 24.09 -9.62
CA GLY A 233 14.54 23.66 -10.97
C GLY A 233 14.29 22.15 -11.11
N ARG A 234 14.19 21.41 -9.99
CA ARG A 234 13.86 19.98 -9.99
C ARG A 234 12.36 19.79 -10.21
N LYS A 235 12.01 18.92 -11.16
CA LYS A 235 10.62 18.55 -11.45
C LYS A 235 10.07 17.61 -10.38
N PHE A 236 9.44 18.19 -9.36
CA PHE A 236 8.87 17.47 -8.23
C PHE A 236 7.47 17.97 -7.90
N GLN A 237 6.54 17.03 -7.72
CA GLN A 237 5.16 17.32 -7.37
C GLN A 237 4.66 16.37 -6.29
N VAL A 238 3.67 16.85 -5.54
CA VAL A 238 2.99 16.07 -4.52
C VAL A 238 1.54 15.85 -4.98
N VAL A 239 1.03 14.64 -4.75
CA VAL A 239 -0.37 14.28 -4.95
C VAL A 239 -0.89 13.74 -3.62
N TYR A 240 -1.81 14.47 -3.00
CA TYR A 240 -2.49 14.05 -1.78
C TYR A 240 -3.44 12.89 -2.07
N VAL A 241 -3.25 11.81 -1.33
CA VAL A 241 -4.12 10.63 -1.32
C VAL A 241 -4.87 10.62 0.00
N ASN A 242 -6.13 11.03 -0.06
CA ASN A 242 -6.98 11.13 1.12
C ASN A 242 -7.42 9.75 1.64
N VAL A 243 -7.02 9.41 2.86
CA VAL A 243 -7.42 8.17 3.54
C VAL A 243 -8.60 8.38 4.51
N ASP A 244 -9.07 9.62 4.73
CA ASP A 244 -10.25 9.88 5.56
C ASP A 244 -11.50 9.17 5.02
N GLN A 245 -12.35 8.67 5.91
CA GLN A 245 -13.62 8.06 5.52
C GLN A 245 -14.60 9.10 4.94
N LYS A 246 -14.65 10.29 5.55
CA LYS A 246 -15.59 11.35 5.16
C LYS A 246 -14.92 12.33 4.20
N GLN A 247 -15.69 12.74 3.19
CA GLN A 247 -15.22 13.72 2.20
C GLN A 247 -14.98 15.11 2.80
N VAL A 248 -15.77 15.52 3.79
CA VAL A 248 -15.61 16.82 4.46
C VAL A 248 -14.24 16.95 5.12
N ASP A 249 -13.81 15.89 5.82
CA ASP A 249 -12.49 15.86 6.48
C ASP A 249 -11.36 16.04 5.46
N ALA A 250 -11.51 15.43 4.28
CA ALA A 250 -10.57 15.56 3.17
C ALA A 250 -10.47 17.00 2.64
N VAL A 251 -11.61 17.65 2.45
CA VAL A 251 -11.69 19.04 1.95
C VAL A 251 -11.05 19.99 2.95
N ASP A 252 -11.38 19.85 4.24
CA ASP A 252 -10.83 20.70 5.30
C ASP A 252 -9.32 20.51 5.43
N HIS A 253 -8.81 19.27 5.36
CA HIS A 253 -7.37 19.00 5.42
C HIS A 253 -6.61 19.50 4.20
N PHE A 254 -7.19 19.31 3.01
CA PHE A 254 -6.59 19.75 1.77
C PHE A 254 -6.53 21.28 1.67
N LYS A 255 -7.36 22.03 2.41
CA LYS A 255 -7.54 23.49 2.30
C LYS A 255 -6.25 24.30 2.31
N ASP A 256 -5.21 23.88 3.03
CA ASP A 256 -3.95 24.62 3.16
C ASP A 256 -2.76 23.97 2.40
N MET A 257 -2.97 22.79 1.79
CA MET A 257 -1.93 22.09 1.02
C MET A 257 -1.62 22.71 -0.37
N PRO A 258 -0.36 22.95 -0.77
CA PRO A 258 -0.01 23.69 -2.02
C PRO A 258 -0.02 22.84 -3.31
N TRP A 259 -0.48 21.59 -3.22
CA TRP A 259 -0.28 20.54 -4.20
C TRP A 259 -1.59 19.93 -4.73
N TYR A 260 -1.48 18.90 -5.57
CA TYR A 260 -2.63 18.23 -6.19
C TYR A 260 -3.25 17.19 -5.25
N ALA A 261 -4.45 16.71 -5.55
CA ALA A 261 -5.07 15.61 -4.81
C ALA A 261 -5.79 14.63 -5.73
N LEU A 262 -5.91 13.37 -5.31
CA LEU A 262 -6.87 12.46 -5.93
C LEU A 262 -8.31 12.86 -5.61
N PRO A 263 -9.28 12.53 -6.50
CA PRO A 263 -10.69 12.70 -6.19
C PRO A 263 -11.07 12.06 -4.85
N PHE A 264 -11.57 12.85 -3.91
CA PHE A 264 -11.83 12.41 -2.54
C PHE A 264 -12.91 11.33 -2.40
N ASP A 265 -13.78 11.24 -3.39
CA ASP A 265 -14.89 10.31 -3.53
C ASP A 265 -14.48 8.96 -4.14
N ASP A 266 -13.28 8.85 -4.74
CA ASP A 266 -12.80 7.60 -5.32
C ASP A 266 -12.10 6.71 -4.26
N LYS A 267 -12.92 6.18 -3.34
CA LYS A 267 -12.45 5.31 -2.27
C LYS A 267 -11.90 3.97 -2.76
N ASP A 268 -12.43 3.45 -3.86
CA ASP A 268 -11.96 2.20 -4.47
C ASP A 268 -10.52 2.38 -4.98
N ARG A 269 -10.21 3.49 -5.66
CA ARG A 269 -8.85 3.81 -6.11
C ARG A 269 -7.92 4.03 -4.93
N VAL A 270 -8.33 4.77 -3.91
CA VAL A 270 -7.52 4.96 -2.69
C VAL A 270 -7.20 3.60 -2.04
N SER A 271 -8.20 2.73 -1.86
CA SER A 271 -8.01 1.39 -1.31
C SER A 271 -7.08 0.54 -2.16
N HIS A 272 -7.21 0.62 -3.49
CA HIS A 272 -6.33 -0.08 -4.42
C HIS A 272 -4.89 0.42 -4.30
N LEU A 273 -4.66 1.74 -4.23
CA LEU A 273 -3.33 2.32 -4.06
C LEU A 273 -2.69 1.94 -2.71
N CYS A 274 -3.48 1.91 -1.63
CA CYS A 274 -2.99 1.43 -0.33
C CYS A 274 -2.53 -0.03 -0.40
N GLN A 275 -3.26 -0.89 -1.12
CA GLN A 275 -2.84 -2.27 -1.36
C GLN A 275 -1.64 -2.35 -2.30
N LEU A 276 -1.67 -1.60 -3.40
CA LEU A 276 -0.64 -1.57 -4.43
C LEU A 276 0.72 -1.14 -3.89
N TYR A 277 0.77 -0.26 -2.90
CA TYR A 277 2.01 0.24 -2.30
C TYR A 277 2.24 -0.23 -0.86
N ASP A 278 1.46 -1.18 -0.37
CA ASP A 278 1.60 -1.75 0.98
C ASP A 278 1.57 -0.69 2.10
N ILE A 279 0.61 0.24 2.00
CA ILE A 279 0.43 1.31 2.97
C ILE A 279 -0.24 0.76 4.23
N THR A 280 0.60 0.47 5.24
CA THR A 280 0.19 -0.08 6.54
C THR A 280 -0.03 0.99 7.61
N GLY A 281 0.51 2.20 7.41
CA GLY A 281 0.39 3.32 8.33
C GLY A 281 0.35 4.65 7.59
N ILE A 282 -0.15 5.68 8.27
CA ILE A 282 -0.17 7.06 7.77
C ILE A 282 0.33 8.04 8.85
N PRO A 283 0.95 9.18 8.49
CA PRO A 283 1.27 9.61 7.11
C PRO A 283 2.29 8.70 6.43
N SER A 284 2.19 8.56 5.11
CA SER A 284 3.13 7.79 4.27
C SER A 284 3.38 8.49 2.93
N VAL A 285 4.57 8.32 2.37
CA VAL A 285 4.95 8.88 1.06
C VAL A 285 5.57 7.81 0.17
N VAL A 286 4.99 7.64 -1.02
CA VAL A 286 5.52 6.81 -2.11
C VAL A 286 6.00 7.73 -3.22
N LEU A 287 7.25 7.58 -3.64
CA LEU A 287 7.84 8.31 -4.76
C LEU A 287 7.75 7.49 -6.04
N LEU A 288 7.20 8.10 -7.08
CA LEU A 288 7.00 7.52 -8.39
C LEU A 288 7.66 8.37 -9.47
N ASN A 289 8.16 7.72 -10.51
CA ASN A 289 8.50 8.37 -11.77
C ASN A 289 7.22 8.71 -12.56
N ALA A 290 7.33 9.58 -13.58
CA ALA A 290 6.22 9.92 -14.46
C ALA A 290 5.61 8.71 -15.21
N ASP A 291 6.37 7.65 -15.45
CA ASP A 291 5.88 6.41 -16.04
C ASP A 291 5.11 5.53 -15.03
N GLY A 292 5.07 5.90 -13.75
CA GLY A 292 4.43 5.16 -12.66
C GLY A 292 5.33 4.12 -11.99
N SER A 293 6.60 4.00 -12.38
CA SER A 293 7.55 3.12 -11.67
C SER A 293 7.90 3.67 -10.29
N VAL A 294 8.08 2.77 -9.31
CA VAL A 294 8.38 3.13 -7.93
C VAL A 294 9.86 3.48 -7.77
N ILE A 295 10.13 4.68 -7.25
CA ILE A 295 11.48 5.13 -6.86
C ILE A 295 11.78 4.71 -5.41
N ASN A 296 10.83 4.95 -4.51
CA ASN A 296 10.93 4.63 -3.09
C ASN A 296 9.52 4.59 -2.47
N ASP A 297 9.11 3.47 -1.90
CA ASP A 297 7.80 3.30 -1.27
C ASP A 297 7.77 3.63 0.23
N ARG A 298 8.89 4.10 0.79
CA ARG A 298 9.10 4.43 2.21
C ARG A 298 9.86 5.74 2.37
N ALA A 299 9.48 6.74 1.58
CA ALA A 299 10.28 7.96 1.44
C ALA A 299 10.08 8.98 2.56
N LEU A 300 8.99 8.91 3.34
CA LEU A 300 8.59 9.99 4.27
C LEU A 300 9.72 10.42 5.22
N TYR A 301 10.30 9.47 5.97
CA TYR A 301 11.37 9.78 6.93
C TYR A 301 12.68 10.16 6.24
N LEU A 302 13.00 9.50 5.13
CA LEU A 302 14.19 9.84 4.35
C LEU A 302 14.12 11.28 3.82
N MET A 303 12.96 11.70 3.32
CA MET A 303 12.72 13.07 2.85
C MET A 303 12.81 14.09 3.98
N ALA A 304 12.21 13.78 5.14
CA ALA A 304 12.17 14.69 6.28
C ALA A 304 13.56 14.97 6.88
N HIS A 305 14.44 13.96 6.88
CA HIS A 305 15.76 14.01 7.52
C HIS A 305 16.91 14.22 6.53
N LYS A 306 16.75 13.81 5.26
CA LYS A 306 17.71 14.06 4.17
C LYS A 306 17.05 14.80 3.00
N PRO A 307 16.58 16.05 3.19
CA PRO A 307 15.77 16.77 2.19
C PRO A 307 16.51 17.12 0.89
N ASN A 308 17.84 17.01 0.85
CA ASN A 308 18.64 17.30 -0.34
C ASN A 308 18.93 16.06 -1.19
N ASN A 309 18.54 14.86 -0.74
CA ASN A 309 18.86 13.59 -1.40
C ASN A 309 17.94 13.27 -2.59
N PHE A 310 17.40 14.28 -3.29
CA PHE A 310 16.54 14.07 -4.47
C PHE A 310 17.21 13.13 -5.49
N PRO A 311 16.54 12.07 -6.00
CA PRO A 311 15.11 11.73 -5.89
C PRO A 311 14.76 10.77 -4.73
N TRP A 312 15.57 10.73 -3.67
CA TRP A 312 15.45 9.88 -2.48
C TRP A 312 15.35 8.38 -2.80
N ARG A 313 16.11 7.94 -3.80
CA ARG A 313 16.28 6.53 -4.13
C ARG A 313 17.12 5.85 -3.04
N VAL A 314 16.74 4.63 -2.69
CA VAL A 314 17.51 3.73 -1.83
C VAL A 314 17.63 2.41 -2.57
N GLY A 315 18.86 2.05 -2.97
CA GLY A 315 19.12 0.79 -3.67
C GLY A 315 19.16 -0.41 -2.73
N SER A 316 19.72 -0.22 -1.54
CA SER A 316 19.78 -1.23 -0.48
C SER A 316 19.74 -0.61 0.92
N PRO A 317 19.28 -1.34 1.94
CA PRO A 317 19.45 -0.95 3.34
C PRO A 317 20.89 -0.64 3.76
N LEU A 318 21.91 -1.23 3.13
CA LEU A 318 23.33 -0.91 3.42
C LEU A 318 23.68 0.55 3.09
N GLU A 319 23.01 1.17 2.11
CA GLU A 319 23.21 2.59 1.78
C GLU A 319 22.71 3.54 2.87
N LEU A 320 21.83 3.06 3.75
CA LEU A 320 21.29 3.86 4.86
C LEU A 320 22.21 3.87 6.08
N ILE A 321 23.19 2.96 6.14
CA ILE A 321 24.23 2.92 7.16
C ILE A 321 25.22 4.07 6.91
N PRO A 322 25.58 4.87 7.93
CA PRO A 322 26.53 5.96 7.79
C PRO A 322 27.93 5.46 7.42
N ASP A 323 28.74 6.32 6.83
CA ASP A 323 30.10 5.97 6.37
C ASP A 323 31.07 5.67 7.51
N THR A 324 30.77 6.14 8.72
CA THR A 324 31.51 5.88 9.95
C THR A 324 30.61 5.14 10.94
N LEU A 325 31.07 3.99 11.40
CA LEU A 325 30.52 3.20 12.49
C LEU A 325 31.41 3.34 13.73
N VAL A 326 30.99 2.76 14.85
CA VAL A 326 31.85 2.63 16.05
C VAL A 326 31.95 1.16 16.47
N ASN A 327 33.08 0.75 17.05
CA ASN A 327 33.24 -0.58 17.64
C ASN A 327 32.81 -0.60 19.12
N GLY A 328 32.95 -1.75 19.78
CA GLY A 328 32.62 -1.92 21.22
C GLY A 328 33.36 -0.98 22.19
N ASN A 329 34.46 -0.36 21.77
CA ASN A 329 35.21 0.64 22.55
C ASN A 329 34.84 2.09 22.15
N ASN A 330 33.74 2.27 21.41
CA ASN A 330 33.30 3.54 20.84
C ASN A 330 34.34 4.22 19.93
N GLN A 331 35.21 3.43 19.28
CA GLN A 331 36.20 3.95 18.33
C GLN A 331 35.66 3.89 16.91
N PRO A 332 35.92 4.91 16.07
CA PRO A 332 35.40 4.97 14.71
C PRO A 332 35.96 3.87 13.81
N VAL A 333 35.09 3.25 13.01
CA VAL A 333 35.40 2.21 12.02
C VAL A 333 34.73 2.57 10.70
N PRO A 334 35.43 2.56 9.56
CA PRO A 334 34.81 2.85 8.27
C PRO A 334 33.78 1.78 7.87
N LYS A 335 32.68 2.19 7.25
CA LYS A 335 31.64 1.31 6.70
C LYS A 335 32.19 0.27 5.71
N ALA A 336 33.27 0.59 5.01
CA ALA A 336 33.98 -0.33 4.11
C ALA A 336 34.39 -1.65 4.80
N SER A 337 34.50 -1.68 6.14
CA SER A 337 34.73 -2.92 6.91
C SER A 337 33.58 -3.95 6.82
N LEU A 338 32.42 -3.56 6.29
CA LEU A 338 31.27 -4.43 6.03
C LEU A 338 31.30 -5.09 4.65
N GLU A 339 32.18 -4.65 3.75
CA GLU A 339 32.22 -5.15 2.36
C GLU A 339 32.50 -6.66 2.32
N GLY A 340 31.71 -7.38 1.52
CA GLY A 340 31.85 -8.83 1.36
C GLY A 340 31.32 -9.67 2.56
N LYS A 341 30.71 -9.04 3.56
CA LYS A 341 30.17 -9.72 4.75
C LYS A 341 28.65 -9.82 4.71
N ILE A 342 28.12 -10.86 5.35
CA ILE A 342 26.71 -10.87 5.79
C ILE A 342 26.59 -9.92 6.98
N VAL A 343 25.61 -9.02 6.93
CA VAL A 343 25.41 -7.99 7.96
C VAL A 343 24.11 -8.25 8.73
N ALA A 344 24.20 -8.38 10.05
CA ALA A 344 23.06 -8.43 10.95
C ALA A 344 22.80 -7.04 11.56
N LEU A 345 21.74 -6.37 11.10
CA LEU A 345 21.28 -5.12 11.72
C LEU A 345 20.48 -5.47 12.98
N TYR A 346 21.08 -5.23 14.15
CA TYR A 346 20.45 -5.50 15.44
C TYR A 346 19.80 -4.23 16.01
N PHE A 347 18.48 -4.18 16.04
CA PHE A 347 17.71 -3.11 16.67
C PHE A 347 17.39 -3.49 18.11
N GLY A 348 18.01 -2.80 19.07
CA GLY A 348 17.86 -3.10 20.49
C GLY A 348 17.90 -1.87 21.38
N ALA A 349 17.57 -2.09 22.64
CA ALA A 349 17.63 -1.07 23.69
C ALA A 349 18.13 -1.75 24.97
N GLY A 350 19.37 -1.46 25.34
CA GLY A 350 20.10 -2.07 26.45
C GLY A 350 19.43 -1.85 27.81
N TRP A 351 18.57 -0.85 27.96
CA TRP A 351 17.78 -0.65 29.18
C TRP A 351 16.63 -1.66 29.37
N THR A 352 16.28 -2.45 28.34
CA THR A 352 15.19 -3.44 28.41
C THR A 352 15.73 -4.83 28.76
N ARG A 353 15.01 -5.57 29.63
CA ARG A 353 15.37 -6.96 29.96
C ARG A 353 15.38 -7.88 28.73
N ALA A 354 14.40 -7.72 27.85
CA ALA A 354 14.28 -8.54 26.64
C ALA A 354 15.47 -8.36 25.69
N SER A 355 16.00 -7.13 25.53
CA SER A 355 17.18 -6.91 24.69
C SER A 355 18.43 -7.51 25.34
N LYS A 356 18.64 -7.36 26.65
CA LYS A 356 19.78 -7.97 27.35
C LYS A 356 19.84 -9.49 27.19
N GLU A 357 18.73 -10.17 27.46
CA GLU A 357 18.63 -11.63 27.31
C GLU A 357 18.81 -12.08 25.85
N PHE A 358 18.47 -11.22 24.88
CA PHE A 358 18.66 -11.50 23.46
C PHE A 358 20.11 -11.26 23.00
N SER A 359 20.77 -10.20 23.49
CA SER A 359 22.16 -9.87 23.18
C SER A 359 23.11 -11.04 23.49
N GLU A 360 22.91 -11.74 24.62
CA GLU A 360 23.68 -12.95 24.96
C GLU A 360 23.54 -14.07 23.91
N LYS A 361 22.31 -14.34 23.45
CA LYS A 361 22.06 -15.35 22.40
C LYS A 361 22.66 -14.92 21.06
N LEU A 362 22.59 -13.63 20.75
CA LEU A 362 23.15 -13.08 19.53
C LEU A 362 24.69 -13.19 19.51
N GLN A 363 25.37 -13.11 20.66
CA GLN A 363 26.82 -13.35 20.73
C GLN A 363 27.20 -14.79 20.38
N GLU A 364 26.45 -15.77 20.90
CA GLU A 364 26.63 -17.19 20.55
C GLU A 364 26.43 -17.41 19.04
N PHE A 365 25.34 -16.84 18.50
CA PHE A 365 25.04 -16.89 17.07
C PHE A 365 26.11 -16.20 16.22
N HIS A 366 26.60 -15.03 16.64
CA HIS A 366 27.65 -14.29 15.94
C HIS A 366 28.94 -15.10 15.80
N ARG A 367 29.37 -15.77 16.89
CA ARG A 367 30.53 -16.67 16.84
C ARG A 367 30.29 -17.85 15.88
N ALA A 368 29.12 -18.50 15.97
CA ALA A 368 28.80 -19.65 15.13
C ALA A 368 28.74 -19.31 13.63
N VAL A 369 28.12 -18.18 13.26
CA VAL A 369 28.10 -17.72 11.86
C VAL A 369 29.49 -17.28 11.43
N GLY A 370 30.25 -16.59 12.28
CA GLY A 370 31.63 -16.19 12.00
C GLY A 370 32.51 -17.38 11.63
N GLU A 371 32.44 -18.48 12.39
CA GLU A 371 33.17 -19.73 12.09
C GLU A 371 32.75 -20.36 10.75
N LYS A 372 31.45 -20.36 10.44
CA LYS A 372 30.91 -20.93 9.18
C LYS A 372 31.18 -20.08 7.93
N THR A 373 31.56 -18.82 8.12
CA THR A 373 31.71 -17.84 7.04
C THR A 373 33.13 -17.35 6.85
N ASP A 374 34.09 -17.98 7.54
CA ASP A 374 35.50 -17.56 7.58
C ASP A 374 35.65 -16.09 8.04
N GLY A 375 34.85 -15.69 9.03
CA GLY A 375 34.82 -14.33 9.57
C GLY A 375 34.04 -13.30 8.73
N ARG A 376 33.31 -13.72 7.69
CA ARG A 376 32.51 -12.83 6.82
C ARG A 376 31.09 -12.60 7.33
N PHE A 377 30.96 -12.37 8.63
CA PHE A 377 29.73 -12.01 9.30
C PHE A 377 29.99 -10.86 10.27
N GLU A 378 29.10 -9.87 10.31
CA GLU A 378 29.21 -8.73 11.22
C GLU A 378 27.85 -8.35 11.79
N VAL A 379 27.81 -7.95 13.06
CA VAL A 379 26.62 -7.35 13.67
C VAL A 379 26.81 -5.84 13.71
N VAL A 380 25.80 -5.11 13.28
CA VAL A 380 25.72 -3.65 13.40
C VAL A 380 24.56 -3.31 14.33
N TYR A 381 24.88 -2.83 15.53
CA TYR A 381 23.90 -2.39 16.51
C TYR A 381 23.29 -1.04 16.11
N VAL A 382 21.96 -1.00 16.02
CA VAL A 382 21.15 0.18 15.78
C VAL A 382 20.42 0.51 17.08
N SER A 383 21.10 1.29 17.92
CA SER A 383 20.65 1.61 19.27
C SER A 383 19.31 2.35 19.29
N ASN A 384 18.49 2.02 20.28
CA ASN A 384 17.30 2.76 20.71
C ASN A 384 17.41 3.14 22.20
N ASP A 385 18.64 3.28 22.69
CA ASP A 385 18.95 3.71 24.05
C ASP A 385 18.59 5.18 24.27
N LYS A 386 18.34 5.57 25.52
CA LYS A 386 17.80 6.90 25.82
C LYS A 386 18.86 7.99 25.79
N ASN A 387 20.13 7.62 25.99
CA ASN A 387 21.26 8.54 26.09
C ASN A 387 22.58 7.84 25.74
N GLN A 388 23.62 8.65 25.53
CA GLN A 388 24.97 8.21 25.18
C GLN A 388 25.54 7.19 26.19
N ALA A 389 25.34 7.42 27.50
CA ALA A 389 25.91 6.56 28.53
C ALA A 389 25.27 5.16 28.54
N GLU A 390 23.95 5.06 28.31
CA GLU A 390 23.26 3.78 28.16
C GLU A 390 23.74 3.03 26.90
N PHE A 391 23.92 3.76 25.79
CA PHE A 391 24.48 3.20 24.56
C PHE A 391 25.88 2.64 24.76
N GLU A 392 26.80 3.43 25.32
CA GLU A 392 28.18 3.02 25.60
C GLU A 392 28.24 1.85 26.57
N LYS A 393 27.36 1.84 27.58
CA LYS A 393 27.24 0.72 28.51
C LYS A 393 26.81 -0.57 27.80
N GLU A 394 25.83 -0.51 26.90
CA GLU A 394 25.44 -1.69 26.10
C GLU A 394 26.59 -2.15 25.20
N LEU A 395 27.31 -1.22 24.56
CA LEU A 395 28.49 -1.55 23.75
C LEU A 395 29.55 -2.29 24.58
N TYR A 396 29.86 -1.79 25.78
CA TYR A 396 30.90 -2.35 26.64
C TYR A 396 30.51 -3.69 27.26
N ASP A 397 29.28 -3.78 27.79
CA ASP A 397 28.82 -4.96 28.54
C ASP A 397 28.46 -6.13 27.62
N HIS A 398 27.94 -5.84 26.41
CA HIS A 398 27.21 -6.82 25.61
C HIS A 398 27.60 -6.86 24.12
N ASN A 399 28.37 -5.91 23.59
CA ASN A 399 28.84 -5.99 22.21
C ASN A 399 30.27 -6.52 22.17
N GLY A 400 30.40 -7.85 22.21
CA GLY A 400 31.66 -8.60 22.08
C GLY A 400 32.34 -8.42 20.71
N ASN A 401 32.82 -7.22 20.42
CA ASN A 401 33.46 -6.74 19.19
C ASN A 401 32.51 -6.38 18.00
N TRP A 402 31.22 -6.18 18.23
CA TRP A 402 30.32 -5.72 17.15
C TRP A 402 30.56 -4.26 16.78
N LEU A 403 30.08 -3.90 15.59
CA LEU A 403 29.96 -2.51 15.17
C LEU A 403 28.61 -1.92 15.60
N ALA A 404 28.52 -0.61 15.61
CA ALA A 404 27.28 0.11 15.88
C ALA A 404 27.18 1.38 15.05
N VAL A 405 25.95 1.77 14.72
CA VAL A 405 25.67 3.11 14.21
C VAL A 405 25.94 4.09 15.36
N PRO A 406 26.74 5.16 15.14
CA PRO A 406 27.03 6.13 16.20
C PRO A 406 25.75 6.69 16.82
N PHE A 407 25.75 6.96 18.11
CA PHE A 407 24.54 7.37 18.82
C PHE A 407 24.04 8.74 18.34
N GLU A 408 24.96 9.64 18.01
CA GLU A 408 24.71 10.95 17.42
C GLU A 408 24.08 10.90 16.03
N GLU A 409 24.22 9.79 15.30
CA GLU A 409 23.60 9.53 14.00
C GLU A 409 22.11 9.13 14.16
N ALA A 410 21.35 9.91 14.93
CA ALA A 410 19.95 9.67 15.27
C ALA A 410 19.05 9.57 14.03
N ASP A 411 19.36 10.36 12.99
CA ASP A 411 18.62 10.33 11.72
C ASP A 411 18.83 9.01 10.97
N ALA A 412 20.08 8.50 10.91
CA ALA A 412 20.36 7.22 10.27
C ALA A 412 19.69 6.06 11.01
N ARG A 413 19.75 6.05 12.35
CA ARG A 413 19.08 5.04 13.19
C ARG A 413 17.57 5.02 12.96
N LEU A 414 16.93 6.20 12.96
CA LEU A 414 15.50 6.33 12.71
C LEU A 414 15.12 5.90 11.29
N ILE A 415 15.85 6.35 10.27
CA ILE A 415 15.58 5.99 8.87
C ILE A 415 15.71 4.47 8.68
N LEU A 416 16.77 3.84 9.20
CA LEU A 416 16.96 2.39 9.13
C LEU A 416 15.77 1.63 9.72
N GLN A 417 15.36 1.99 10.94
CA GLN A 417 14.26 1.33 11.64
C GLN A 417 12.92 1.46 10.88
N GLN A 418 12.60 2.66 10.39
CA GLN A 418 11.35 2.91 9.67
C GLN A 418 11.36 2.27 8.27
N TYR A 419 12.49 2.36 7.55
CA TYR A 419 12.62 1.81 6.19
C TYR A 419 12.56 0.29 6.17
N LEU A 420 13.14 -0.37 7.19
CA LEU A 420 13.08 -1.83 7.36
C LEU A 420 11.82 -2.31 8.09
N LYS A 421 10.89 -1.39 8.40
CA LYS A 421 9.61 -1.69 9.07
C LYS A 421 9.76 -2.47 10.38
N VAL A 422 10.81 -2.19 11.15
CA VAL A 422 11.08 -2.90 12.42
C VAL A 422 10.01 -2.49 13.45
N PRO A 423 9.07 -3.39 13.80
CA PRO A 423 7.88 -2.98 14.56
C PRO A 423 8.11 -3.03 16.08
N VAL A 424 8.98 -3.93 16.53
CA VAL A 424 9.24 -4.23 17.95
C VAL A 424 10.72 -4.58 18.11
N MET A 425 11.25 -4.31 19.29
CA MET A 425 12.62 -4.67 19.69
C MET A 425 12.61 -5.68 20.83
N PRO A 426 13.63 -6.54 20.96
CA PRO A 426 14.77 -6.68 20.03
C PRO A 426 14.33 -7.25 18.67
N ALA A 427 15.02 -6.84 17.61
CA ALA A 427 14.83 -7.35 16.24
C ALA A 427 16.17 -7.42 15.51
N VAL A 428 16.30 -8.39 14.60
CA VAL A 428 17.50 -8.56 13.76
C VAL A 428 17.06 -8.71 12.31
N VAL A 429 17.62 -7.91 11.42
CA VAL A 429 17.47 -8.06 9.97
C VAL A 429 18.80 -8.53 9.40
N LEU A 430 18.81 -9.65 8.68
CA LEU A 430 20.01 -10.17 8.02
C LEU A 430 20.07 -9.69 6.58
N LEU A 431 21.22 -9.15 6.19
CA LEU A 431 21.52 -8.67 4.84
C LEU A 431 22.65 -9.52 4.24
N ASP A 432 22.54 -9.83 2.96
CA ASP A 432 23.63 -10.39 2.18
C ASP A 432 24.71 -9.32 1.90
N PRO A 433 25.89 -9.71 1.36
CA PRO A 433 26.96 -8.76 1.03
C PRO A 433 26.57 -7.65 0.04
N SER A 434 25.51 -7.86 -0.76
CA SER A 434 24.99 -6.87 -1.70
C SER A 434 23.92 -5.97 -1.07
N GLY A 435 23.56 -6.21 0.18
CA GLY A 435 22.54 -5.49 0.93
C GLY A 435 21.12 -5.95 0.71
N ASN A 436 20.88 -7.08 0.04
CA ASN A 436 19.53 -7.64 -0.02
C ASN A 436 19.16 -8.27 1.32
N VAL A 437 17.90 -8.12 1.72
CA VAL A 437 17.38 -8.76 2.93
C VAL A 437 17.31 -10.28 2.73
N ILE A 438 18.08 -11.03 3.51
CA ILE A 438 18.02 -12.49 3.64
C ILE A 438 16.77 -12.87 4.45
N THR A 439 16.57 -12.20 5.59
CA THR A 439 15.39 -12.37 6.44
C THR A 439 15.15 -11.10 7.26
N ALA A 440 13.88 -10.73 7.42
CA ALA A 440 13.46 -9.66 8.33
C ALA A 440 13.22 -10.18 9.77
N ASP A 441 13.11 -11.50 9.92
CA ASP A 441 12.82 -12.20 11.18
C ASP A 441 14.08 -12.85 11.77
N GLY A 442 15.25 -12.23 11.61
CA GLY A 442 16.53 -12.74 12.10
C GLY A 442 16.54 -13.09 13.59
N ARG A 443 15.70 -12.41 14.40
CA ARG A 443 15.49 -12.75 15.81
C ARG A 443 15.02 -14.20 16.01
N PHE A 444 14.09 -14.68 15.17
CA PHE A 444 13.58 -16.04 15.23
C PHE A 444 14.73 -17.05 15.03
N TYR A 445 15.58 -16.83 14.03
CA TYR A 445 16.72 -17.70 13.75
C TYR A 445 17.73 -17.72 14.91
N VAL A 446 18.04 -16.56 15.48
CA VAL A 446 18.94 -16.45 16.64
C VAL A 446 18.39 -17.20 17.86
N GLU A 447 17.08 -17.09 18.12
CA GLU A 447 16.45 -17.76 19.28
C GLU A 447 16.24 -19.27 19.07
N ALA A 448 15.89 -19.69 17.86
CA ALA A 448 15.57 -21.07 17.53
C ALA A 448 16.81 -21.95 17.30
N ASP A 449 17.88 -21.38 16.73
CA ASP A 449 19.09 -22.12 16.37
C ASP A 449 20.36 -21.28 16.58
N ARG A 450 20.84 -21.28 17.82
CA ARG A 450 22.06 -20.55 18.22
C ARG A 450 23.33 -21.04 17.54
N ALA A 451 23.32 -22.28 17.05
CA ALA A 451 24.44 -22.86 16.32
C ALA A 451 24.40 -22.49 14.83
N ALA A 452 23.42 -21.70 14.38
CA ALA A 452 23.36 -21.14 13.03
C ALA A 452 23.48 -22.19 11.92
N ASN A 453 22.64 -23.22 11.98
CA ASN A 453 22.53 -24.28 10.96
C ASN A 453 21.32 -24.08 10.03
N ALA A 454 20.33 -23.31 10.45
CA ALA A 454 19.07 -23.12 9.72
C ALA A 454 19.23 -22.40 8.37
N LEU A 455 20.18 -21.47 8.25
CA LEU A 455 20.40 -20.69 7.03
C LEU A 455 21.67 -21.13 6.28
N PRO A 456 21.64 -21.18 4.94
CA PRO A 456 22.78 -21.58 4.12
C PRO A 456 23.72 -20.39 3.84
N TYR A 457 24.46 -19.92 4.84
CA TYR A 457 25.31 -18.72 4.76
C TYR A 457 26.28 -18.70 3.57
N ALA A 458 26.88 -19.84 3.24
CA ALA A 458 27.79 -19.97 2.09
C ALA A 458 27.12 -19.60 0.75
N SER A 459 25.82 -19.91 0.59
CA SER A 459 25.05 -19.54 -0.60
C SER A 459 25.01 -18.02 -0.75
N TYR A 460 24.64 -17.30 0.31
CA TYR A 460 24.54 -15.84 0.31
C TYR A 460 25.89 -15.15 0.08
N LEU A 461 26.99 -15.74 0.55
CA LEU A 461 28.34 -15.22 0.33
C LEU A 461 28.85 -15.46 -1.10
N SER A 462 28.36 -16.51 -1.77
CA SER A 462 28.72 -16.82 -3.15
C SER A 462 27.95 -16.01 -4.19
N LYS A 463 26.87 -15.34 -3.78
CA LYS A 463 26.11 -14.45 -4.66
C LYS A 463 26.99 -13.31 -5.13
N THR A 464 27.13 -13.17 -6.44
CA THR A 464 27.85 -12.07 -7.06
C THR A 464 26.88 -11.16 -7.79
N GLY A 465 27.05 -9.84 -7.62
CA GLY A 465 26.16 -8.85 -8.24
C GLY A 465 24.74 -8.88 -7.66
N LYS A 466 23.75 -8.56 -8.51
CA LYS A 466 22.34 -8.45 -8.13
C LYS A 466 21.58 -9.76 -8.38
N GLN A 467 22.07 -10.90 -7.88
CA GLN A 467 21.30 -12.15 -7.95
C GLN A 467 20.06 -12.03 -7.06
N ARG A 468 18.89 -11.91 -7.70
CA ARG A 468 17.58 -11.61 -7.09
C ARG A 468 16.64 -12.81 -7.07
N VAL A 469 17.00 -13.90 -7.75
CA VAL A 469 16.29 -15.16 -7.68
C VAL A 469 16.85 -16.02 -6.55
N GLU A 470 15.96 -16.60 -5.76
CA GLU A 470 16.29 -17.54 -4.70
C GLU A 470 15.71 -18.93 -5.01
N ASP A 471 16.37 -19.99 -4.57
CA ASP A 471 15.81 -21.34 -4.71
C ASP A 471 14.84 -21.62 -3.56
N VAL A 472 13.66 -22.15 -3.86
CA VAL A 472 12.68 -22.61 -2.87
C VAL A 472 13.29 -23.64 -1.91
N ALA A 473 14.21 -24.46 -2.41
CA ALA A 473 14.96 -25.43 -1.61
C ALA A 473 16.06 -24.79 -0.75
N VAL A 474 16.28 -23.48 -0.80
CA VAL A 474 17.31 -22.78 0.00
C VAL A 474 16.64 -22.00 1.13
N ASN A 475 15.75 -21.06 0.80
CA ASN A 475 15.05 -20.22 1.77
C ASN A 475 13.65 -19.86 1.26
N VAL A 476 12.66 -19.80 2.15
CA VAL A 476 11.27 -19.39 1.84
C VAL A 476 10.75 -18.30 2.79
N ASP A 477 11.60 -17.73 3.64
CA ASP A 477 11.25 -16.74 4.65
C ASP A 477 10.49 -15.54 4.08
N ALA A 478 10.90 -15.08 2.90
CA ALA A 478 10.26 -13.94 2.22
C ALA A 478 8.76 -14.15 1.95
N PHE A 479 8.27 -15.40 1.89
CA PHE A 479 6.87 -15.73 1.63
C PHE A 479 5.95 -15.19 2.73
N ALA A 480 6.47 -15.01 3.96
CA ALA A 480 5.73 -14.46 5.08
C ALA A 480 5.53 -12.94 5.01
N HIS A 481 6.33 -12.23 4.21
CA HIS A 481 6.41 -10.77 4.23
C HIS A 481 5.96 -10.12 2.92
N GLU A 482 6.22 -10.76 1.78
CA GLU A 482 6.01 -10.19 0.46
C GLU A 482 5.32 -11.20 -0.47
N PRO A 483 4.54 -10.73 -1.46
CA PRO A 483 4.11 -11.58 -2.55
C PRO A 483 5.33 -12.07 -3.35
N VAL A 484 5.34 -13.34 -3.71
CA VAL A 484 6.48 -13.99 -4.37
C VAL A 484 6.08 -14.53 -5.74
N VAL A 485 6.92 -14.29 -6.75
CA VAL A 485 6.85 -14.96 -8.05
C VAL A 485 7.60 -16.28 -7.91
N ILE A 486 6.96 -17.40 -8.23
CA ILE A 486 7.58 -18.73 -8.16
C ILE A 486 7.51 -19.35 -9.55
N VAL A 487 8.68 -19.70 -10.09
CA VAL A 487 8.79 -20.57 -11.25
C VAL A 487 9.12 -21.98 -10.79
N PHE A 488 8.24 -22.92 -11.09
CA PHE A 488 8.46 -24.33 -10.83
C PHE A 488 9.14 -24.97 -12.04
N ALA A 489 10.37 -25.44 -11.84
CA ALA A 489 11.19 -26.09 -12.85
C ALA A 489 11.83 -27.41 -12.34
N ASP A 490 11.38 -27.93 -11.19
CA ASP A 490 11.87 -29.15 -10.53
C ASP A 490 11.50 -30.45 -11.26
N ASP A 491 10.68 -30.38 -12.30
CA ASP A 491 10.31 -31.50 -13.19
C ASP A 491 10.66 -31.23 -14.66
N VAL A 492 11.53 -30.25 -14.92
CA VAL A 492 11.97 -29.85 -16.26
C VAL A 492 13.38 -30.39 -16.53
N GLU A 493 13.69 -30.68 -17.79
CA GLU A 493 15.05 -31.09 -18.20
C GLU A 493 16.11 -30.03 -17.83
N ALA A 494 17.28 -30.48 -17.36
CA ALA A 494 18.31 -29.61 -16.79
C ALA A 494 18.78 -28.48 -17.73
N ASP A 495 18.89 -28.75 -19.04
CA ASP A 495 19.29 -27.76 -20.04
C ASP A 495 18.25 -26.64 -20.17
N ALA A 496 16.95 -26.98 -20.10
CA ALA A 496 15.87 -26.01 -20.17
C ALA A 496 15.72 -25.23 -18.85
N GLN A 497 16.02 -25.87 -17.73
CA GLN A 497 15.97 -25.27 -16.39
C GLN A 497 16.94 -24.08 -16.25
N GLY A 498 18.17 -24.21 -16.74
CA GLY A 498 19.15 -23.11 -16.73
C GLY A 498 18.71 -21.91 -17.57
N GLY A 499 18.09 -22.17 -18.73
CA GLY A 499 17.52 -21.11 -19.58
C GLY A 499 16.38 -20.34 -18.86
N VAL A 500 15.50 -21.06 -18.18
CA VAL A 500 14.39 -20.45 -17.41
C VAL A 500 14.90 -19.67 -16.21
N GLU A 501 15.93 -20.15 -15.50
CA GLU A 501 16.57 -19.43 -14.40
C GLU A 501 17.14 -18.08 -14.87
N SER A 502 17.83 -18.05 -16.02
CA SER A 502 18.35 -16.81 -16.62
C SER A 502 17.24 -15.83 -16.97
N GLN A 503 16.16 -16.30 -17.59
CA GLN A 503 15.00 -15.47 -17.95
C GLN A 503 14.29 -14.90 -16.71
N LEU A 504 14.21 -15.67 -15.62
CA LEU A 504 13.65 -15.24 -14.36
C LEU A 504 14.52 -14.17 -13.68
N GLU A 505 15.85 -14.31 -13.73
CA GLU A 505 16.79 -13.33 -13.18
C GLU A 505 16.71 -11.99 -13.94
N GLU A 506 16.62 -12.03 -15.27
CA GLU A 506 16.39 -10.83 -16.10
C GLU A 506 15.05 -10.15 -15.78
N ALA A 507 13.99 -10.94 -15.56
CA ALA A 507 12.69 -10.41 -15.14
C ALA A 507 12.76 -9.77 -13.75
N ALA A 508 13.48 -10.38 -12.81
CA ALA A 508 13.68 -9.88 -11.46
C ALA A 508 14.46 -8.54 -11.44
N GLU A 509 15.51 -8.41 -12.26
CA GLU A 509 16.25 -7.14 -12.38
C GLU A 509 15.39 -6.03 -13.04
N GLN A 510 14.66 -6.36 -14.11
CA GLN A 510 13.76 -5.38 -14.74
C GLN A 510 12.64 -4.94 -13.79
N HIS A 511 12.08 -5.88 -13.04
CA HIS A 511 11.10 -5.59 -11.99
C HIS A 511 11.66 -4.66 -10.92
N ALA A 512 12.86 -4.93 -10.40
CA ALA A 512 13.50 -4.09 -9.39
C ALA A 512 13.67 -2.63 -9.84
N GLY A 513 13.91 -2.41 -11.15
CA GLY A 513 14.04 -1.07 -11.73
C GLY A 513 12.73 -0.36 -12.09
N HIS A 514 11.69 -1.11 -12.49
CA HIS A 514 10.50 -0.54 -13.15
C HIS A 514 9.15 -0.95 -12.54
N ARG A 515 9.14 -1.64 -11.39
CA ARG A 515 7.89 -2.07 -10.72
C ARG A 515 6.89 -0.94 -10.55
N LYS A 516 5.59 -1.25 -10.69
CA LYS A 516 4.48 -0.30 -10.54
C LYS A 516 3.78 -0.35 -9.18
N GLY A 517 4.11 -1.35 -8.34
CA GLY A 517 3.52 -1.57 -7.02
C GLY A 517 4.49 -2.18 -6.02
N ARG A 518 3.98 -2.96 -5.06
CA ARG A 518 4.73 -3.63 -3.99
C ARG A 518 5.95 -4.36 -4.54
N GLN A 519 7.01 -4.47 -3.75
CA GLN A 519 8.12 -5.35 -4.11
C GLN A 519 7.63 -6.81 -4.18
N LEU A 520 8.09 -7.53 -5.20
CA LEU A 520 7.93 -8.98 -5.32
C LEU A 520 9.32 -9.60 -5.25
N LYS A 521 9.42 -10.77 -4.61
CA LYS A 521 10.63 -11.60 -4.62
C LYS A 521 10.45 -12.72 -5.62
N PHE A 522 11.55 -13.14 -6.25
CA PHE A 522 11.53 -14.13 -7.31
C PHE A 522 12.17 -15.41 -6.80
N PHE A 523 11.49 -16.52 -7.06
CA PHE A 523 11.91 -17.84 -6.62
C PHE A 523 11.85 -18.83 -7.76
N ILE A 524 12.78 -19.77 -7.75
CA ILE A 524 12.77 -20.93 -8.63
C ILE A 524 12.76 -22.20 -7.80
N SER A 525 11.96 -23.19 -8.19
CA SER A 525 12.05 -24.54 -7.64
C SER A 525 12.85 -25.37 -8.63
N LYS A 526 14.05 -25.79 -8.24
CA LYS A 526 15.02 -26.46 -9.12
C LYS A 526 15.12 -27.96 -8.95
N ALA A 527 14.76 -28.46 -7.77
CA ALA A 527 14.88 -29.86 -7.44
C ALA A 527 13.64 -30.35 -6.71
N THR A 528 13.34 -31.63 -6.87
CA THR A 528 12.28 -32.28 -6.11
C THR A 528 12.75 -32.46 -4.67
N ASP A 529 12.27 -31.60 -3.78
CA ASP A 529 12.51 -31.68 -2.34
C ASP A 529 11.21 -31.45 -1.56
N LYS A 530 11.23 -31.78 -0.26
CA LYS A 530 10.04 -31.67 0.61
C LYS A 530 9.44 -30.26 0.63
N ARG A 531 10.28 -29.21 0.56
CA ARG A 531 9.79 -27.83 0.50
C ARG A 531 9.17 -27.53 -0.85
N SER A 532 9.83 -27.83 -1.95
CA SER A 532 9.27 -27.65 -3.29
C SER A 532 7.94 -28.40 -3.47
N ASP A 533 7.84 -29.64 -2.98
CA ASP A 533 6.59 -30.41 -2.97
C ASP A 533 5.49 -29.72 -2.16
N ALA A 534 5.80 -29.23 -0.96
CA ALA A 534 4.84 -28.52 -0.12
C ALA A 534 4.37 -27.22 -0.78
N ILE A 535 5.27 -26.43 -1.37
CA ILE A 535 4.95 -25.19 -2.06
C ILE A 535 4.10 -25.47 -3.32
N ARG A 536 4.42 -26.50 -4.11
CA ARG A 536 3.57 -26.94 -5.23
C ARG A 536 2.16 -27.31 -4.76
N ALA A 537 2.05 -28.05 -3.66
CA ALA A 537 0.76 -28.42 -3.08
C ALA A 537 -0.05 -27.20 -2.62
N ILE A 538 0.58 -26.27 -1.90
CA ILE A 538 0.01 -24.98 -1.46
C ILE A 538 -0.50 -24.17 -2.66
N CYS A 539 0.29 -24.10 -3.73
CA CYS A 539 -0.06 -23.41 -4.97
C CYS A 539 -1.07 -24.19 -5.83
N GLY A 540 -1.33 -25.47 -5.53
CA GLY A 540 -2.15 -26.35 -6.34
C GLY A 540 -1.62 -26.54 -7.76
N VAL A 541 -0.30 -26.62 -7.91
CA VAL A 541 0.40 -26.77 -9.19
C VAL A 541 0.88 -28.22 -9.32
N ALA A 542 0.39 -28.94 -10.32
CA ALA A 542 0.81 -30.30 -10.63
C ALA A 542 2.00 -30.29 -11.58
N ARG A 543 2.84 -31.33 -11.48
CA ARG A 543 3.97 -31.58 -12.41
C ARG A 543 3.45 -31.88 -13.81
N THR A 544 4.09 -31.27 -14.81
CA THR A 544 3.68 -31.38 -16.23
C THR A 544 4.87 -31.64 -17.16
N GLY A 545 6.10 -31.63 -16.66
CA GLY A 545 7.31 -31.66 -17.48
C GLY A 545 7.65 -30.32 -18.14
N GLN A 546 6.90 -29.26 -17.84
CA GLN A 546 7.07 -27.91 -18.38
C GLN A 546 7.16 -26.88 -17.25
N PRO A 547 7.93 -25.79 -17.44
CA PRO A 547 8.03 -24.75 -16.43
C PRO A 547 6.68 -24.08 -16.23
N GLN A 548 6.35 -23.79 -14.97
CA GLN A 548 5.08 -23.15 -14.59
C GLN A 548 5.35 -21.97 -13.66
N VAL A 549 4.66 -20.86 -13.86
CA VAL A 549 4.82 -19.65 -13.03
C VAL A 549 3.53 -19.28 -12.32
N VAL A 550 3.65 -18.89 -11.05
CA VAL A 550 2.55 -18.35 -10.23
C VAL A 550 3.05 -17.18 -9.38
N ILE A 551 2.12 -16.37 -8.89
CA ILE A 551 2.39 -15.44 -7.78
C ILE A 551 1.68 -15.95 -6.54
N LEU A 552 2.41 -16.17 -5.47
CA LEU A 552 1.88 -16.56 -4.16
C LEU A 552 1.88 -15.34 -3.23
N ASP A 553 0.71 -15.00 -2.69
CA ASP A 553 0.57 -14.00 -1.63
C ASP A 553 -0.07 -14.70 -0.42
N LEU A 554 0.78 -15.09 0.55
CA LEU A 554 0.32 -15.76 1.77
C LEU A 554 -0.48 -14.82 2.68
N LEU A 555 -0.16 -13.52 2.69
CA LEU A 555 -0.90 -12.53 3.46
C LEU A 555 -2.34 -12.37 2.94
N ALA A 556 -2.51 -12.47 1.62
CA ALA A 556 -3.83 -12.51 0.98
C ALA A 556 -4.45 -13.92 0.92
N GLN A 557 -3.72 -14.96 1.34
CA GLN A 557 -4.07 -16.38 1.21
C GLN A 557 -4.49 -16.80 -0.20
N LYS A 558 -3.81 -16.23 -1.21
CA LYS A 558 -4.16 -16.39 -2.63
C LYS A 558 -2.96 -16.77 -3.47
N VAL A 559 -3.23 -17.57 -4.49
CA VAL A 559 -2.31 -17.88 -5.58
C VAL A 559 -2.91 -17.28 -6.85
N TYR A 560 -2.11 -16.45 -7.51
CA TYR A 560 -2.47 -15.77 -8.75
C TYR A 560 -1.77 -16.46 -9.91
N HIS A 561 -2.50 -16.64 -11.00
CA HIS A 561 -1.99 -17.29 -12.21
C HIS A 561 -2.73 -16.78 -13.44
N ASP A 562 -2.07 -16.87 -14.59
CA ASP A 562 -2.70 -16.71 -15.89
C ASP A 562 -2.89 -18.09 -16.55
N PRO A 563 -4.13 -18.58 -16.73
CA PRO A 563 -4.39 -19.84 -17.42
C PRO A 563 -4.00 -19.84 -18.90
N LYS A 564 -3.75 -18.68 -19.50
CA LYS A 564 -3.35 -18.54 -20.92
C LYS A 564 -1.84 -18.54 -21.09
N LEU A 565 -1.07 -18.45 -20.01
CA LEU A 565 0.37 -18.44 -20.06
C LEU A 565 0.87 -19.87 -20.32
N THR A 566 1.43 -20.09 -21.51
CA THR A 566 1.95 -21.39 -21.96
C THR A 566 3.47 -21.42 -22.07
N VAL A 567 4.12 -20.25 -22.15
CA VAL A 567 5.57 -20.09 -22.24
C VAL A 567 6.02 -19.30 -21.02
N VAL A 568 7.11 -19.74 -20.38
CA VAL A 568 7.75 -19.06 -19.25
C VAL A 568 9.07 -18.47 -19.73
N ASP A 569 9.07 -17.17 -19.95
CA ASP A 569 10.18 -16.34 -20.40
C ASP A 569 10.12 -14.98 -19.69
N GLN A 570 11.12 -14.11 -19.91
CA GLN A 570 11.20 -12.81 -19.24
C GLN A 570 9.92 -11.98 -19.45
N GLY A 571 9.42 -11.91 -20.69
CA GLY A 571 8.28 -11.08 -21.06
C GLY A 571 6.96 -11.55 -20.47
N SER A 572 6.71 -12.86 -20.48
CA SER A 572 5.52 -13.48 -19.89
C SER A 572 5.50 -13.36 -18.36
N ILE A 573 6.65 -13.48 -17.70
CA ILE A 573 6.79 -13.26 -16.25
C ILE A 573 6.45 -11.80 -15.90
N LEU A 574 7.01 -10.83 -16.63
CA LEU A 574 6.72 -9.41 -16.39
C LEU A 574 5.26 -9.07 -16.66
N ALA A 575 4.66 -9.61 -17.71
CA ALA A 575 3.24 -9.44 -18.01
C ALA A 575 2.35 -10.01 -16.89
N LEU A 576 2.71 -11.17 -16.33
CA LEU A 576 2.04 -11.75 -15.17
C LEU A 576 2.10 -10.79 -13.96
N VAL A 577 3.26 -10.20 -13.68
CA VAL A 577 3.43 -9.24 -12.58
C VAL A 577 2.64 -7.95 -12.81
N ASP A 578 2.60 -7.43 -14.03
CA ASP A 578 1.79 -6.26 -14.37
C ASP A 578 0.29 -6.52 -14.22
N ASP A 579 -0.18 -7.69 -14.65
CA ASP A 579 -1.57 -8.10 -14.46
C ASP A 579 -1.92 -8.38 -13.00
N TYR A 580 -0.93 -8.80 -12.18
CA TYR A 580 -1.08 -8.88 -10.73
C TYR A 580 -1.32 -7.49 -10.13
N TYR A 581 -0.49 -6.50 -10.46
CA TYR A 581 -0.68 -5.13 -9.99
C TYR A 581 -2.01 -4.53 -10.44
N ARG A 582 -2.48 -4.89 -11.64
CA ARG A 582 -3.78 -4.43 -12.18
C ARG A 582 -4.97 -5.24 -11.67
N GLY A 583 -4.76 -6.27 -10.87
CA GLY A 583 -5.82 -7.14 -10.33
C GLY A 583 -6.58 -7.93 -11.41
N ARG A 584 -5.92 -8.28 -12.51
CA ARG A 584 -6.51 -9.00 -13.67
C ARG A 584 -6.32 -10.51 -13.64
N LEU A 585 -5.40 -11.00 -12.81
CA LEU A 585 -5.10 -12.43 -12.73
C LEU A 585 -6.23 -13.24 -12.09
N LYS A 586 -6.34 -14.50 -12.50
CA LYS A 586 -7.22 -15.45 -11.82
C LYS A 586 -6.61 -15.83 -10.48
N THR A 587 -7.46 -15.98 -9.48
CA THR A 587 -7.06 -16.37 -8.13
C THR A 587 -7.58 -17.76 -7.80
N ARG A 588 -6.81 -18.47 -6.99
CA ARG A 588 -7.24 -19.66 -6.27
C ARG A 588 -6.83 -19.50 -4.81
N SER A 589 -7.59 -20.08 -3.89
CA SER A 589 -7.21 -20.12 -2.49
C SER A 589 -5.99 -21.03 -2.30
N VAL A 590 -5.14 -20.66 -1.36
CA VAL A 590 -4.04 -21.53 -0.91
C VAL A 590 -4.63 -22.85 -0.37
N LYS A 591 -4.04 -23.98 -0.77
CA LYS A 591 -4.41 -25.29 -0.23
C LYS A 591 -3.63 -25.55 1.05
N ILE A 592 -4.32 -25.79 2.15
CA ILE A 592 -3.70 -26.24 3.40
C ILE A 592 -3.69 -27.78 3.37
N PRO A 593 -2.52 -28.44 3.47
CA PRO A 593 -2.48 -29.90 3.54
C PRO A 593 -3.27 -30.38 4.77
N GLY A 594 -4.35 -31.14 4.56
CA GLY A 594 -5.14 -31.76 5.63
C GLY A 594 -6.53 -31.14 5.91
N SER A 595 -7.02 -30.21 5.09
CA SER A 595 -8.41 -29.73 5.12
C SER A 595 -9.34 -30.52 4.21
#